data_AF-A2SLW9-F1
#
_entry.id   AF-A2SLW9-F1
#
_cell.length_a   1.000
_cell.length_b   1.000
_cell.length_c   1.000
_cell.angle_alpha   90.00
_cell.angle_beta   90.00
_cell.angle_gamma   90.00
#
_symmetry.space_group_name_H-M   'P 1'
#
loop_
_entity.id
_entity.type
_entity.pdbx_description
1 polymer ?
#
loop_
_entity_poly.entity_id
_entity_poly.type
_entity_poly.pdbx_seq_one_letter_code
_entity_poly.pdbx_strand_id
1 'polypeptide(L)'
;MSASSLRLQLGLEDLLGDLRHARRSGDLGRLALLLYCEVRRWARMAGEHRLAEHSSALFLQGPHTGREEFLAQVDDLIVELENAHPGYARSALLDPAARPPGESPVAARPAEH
;
A
#
# COMPACT_ATOMS: atom_id res chain seq x y z
N MET A 1 8.86 20.39 3.10
CA MET A 1 7.71 19.57 2.67
C MET A 1 6.53 20.49 2.44
N SER A 2 5.95 20.52 1.24
CA SER A 2 4.78 21.36 0.95
C SER A 2 3.52 20.77 1.57
N ALA A 3 2.54 21.61 1.95
CA ALA A 3 1.29 21.16 2.57
C ALA A 3 0.52 20.12 1.71
N SER A 4 0.65 20.20 0.39
CA SER A 4 0.11 19.22 -0.57
C SER A 4 0.78 17.84 -0.45
N SER A 5 2.09 17.80 -0.26
CA SER A 5 2.84 16.55 -0.06
C SER A 5 2.51 15.89 1.27
N LEU A 6 2.29 16.68 2.33
CA LEU A 6 1.85 16.14 3.63
C LEU A 6 0.44 15.54 3.56
N ARG A 7 -0.50 16.20 2.85
CA ARG A 7 -1.85 15.65 2.65
C ARG A 7 -1.85 14.35 1.85
N LEU A 8 -0.98 14.25 0.83
CA LEU A 8 -0.80 13.01 0.08
C LEU A 8 -0.24 11.89 0.95
N GLN A 9 0.69 12.20 1.85
CA GLN A 9 1.26 11.23 2.78
C GLN A 9 0.20 10.74 3.79
N LEU A 10 -0.54 11.63 4.43
CA LEU A 10 -1.60 11.24 5.38
C LEU A 10 -2.69 10.42 4.69
N GLY A 11 -3.10 10.81 3.48
CA GLY A 11 -4.07 10.03 2.69
C GLY A 11 -3.55 8.64 2.31
N LEU A 12 -2.25 8.47 2.10
CA LEU A 12 -1.64 7.16 1.89
C LEU A 12 -1.67 6.30 3.15
N GLU A 13 -1.33 6.89 4.30
CA GLU A 13 -1.33 6.20 5.59
C GLU A 13 -2.72 5.66 5.94
N ASP A 14 -3.76 6.48 5.77
CA ASP A 14 -5.16 6.07 5.96
C ASP A 14 -5.55 4.93 4.99
N LEU A 15 -5.20 5.08 3.71
CA LEU A 15 -5.49 4.08 2.68
C LEU A 15 -4.82 2.74 2.95
N LEU A 16 -3.55 2.73 3.37
CA LEU A 16 -2.83 1.52 3.76
C LEU A 16 -3.44 0.87 5.00
N GLY A 17 -3.90 1.67 5.97
CA GLY A 17 -4.65 1.18 7.13
C GLY A 17 -5.94 0.46 6.72
N ASP A 18 -6.73 1.08 5.85
CA ASP A 18 -7.96 0.51 5.32
C ASP A 18 -7.74 -0.78 4.52
N LEU A 19 -6.73 -0.79 3.62
CA LEU A 19 -6.37 -1.95 2.82
C LEU A 19 -5.99 -3.14 3.70
N ARG A 20 -5.13 -2.93 4.69
CA ARG A 20 -4.70 -3.99 5.63
C ARG A 20 -5.84 -4.47 6.51
N HIS A 21 -6.73 -3.58 6.93
CA HIS A 21 -7.91 -3.97 7.69
C HIS A 21 -8.83 -4.86 6.85
N ALA A 22 -9.19 -4.44 5.64
CA ALA A 22 -10.02 -5.19 4.71
C ALA A 22 -9.38 -6.53 4.30
N ARG A 23 -8.04 -6.54 4.14
CA ARG A 23 -7.26 -7.75 3.84
C ARG A 23 -7.27 -8.77 4.98
N ARG A 24 -7.19 -8.32 6.24
CA ARG A 24 -7.27 -9.19 7.43
C ARG A 24 -8.68 -9.73 7.66
N SER A 25 -9.70 -8.92 7.43
CA SER A 25 -11.10 -9.36 7.53
C SER A 25 -11.53 -10.22 6.35
N GLY A 26 -10.79 -10.16 5.23
CA GLY A 26 -11.12 -10.89 4.01
C GLY A 26 -12.30 -10.30 3.24
N ASP A 27 -12.59 -9.01 3.45
CA ASP A 27 -13.67 -8.28 2.80
C ASP A 27 -13.31 -7.94 1.36
N LEU A 28 -13.66 -8.85 0.44
CA LEU A 28 -13.34 -8.73 -0.98
C LEU A 28 -14.04 -7.54 -1.64
N GLY A 29 -15.26 -7.22 -1.21
CA GLY A 29 -16.02 -6.09 -1.75
C GLY A 29 -15.36 -4.75 -1.38
N ARG A 30 -14.93 -4.61 -0.13
CA ARG A 30 -14.19 -3.43 0.32
C ARG A 30 -12.81 -3.34 -0.34
N LEU A 31 -12.09 -4.45 -0.47
CA LEU A 31 -10.81 -4.48 -1.18
C LEU A 31 -10.97 -4.00 -2.63
N ALA A 32 -11.95 -4.53 -3.38
CA ALA A 32 -12.21 -4.10 -4.75
C ALA A 32 -12.45 -2.58 -4.85
N LEU A 33 -13.25 -2.01 -3.94
CA LEU A 33 -13.54 -0.58 -3.93
C LEU A 33 -12.29 0.25 -3.62
N LEU A 34 -11.51 -0.15 -2.61
CA LEU A 34 -10.28 0.56 -2.23
C LEU A 34 -9.25 0.55 -3.38
N LEU A 35 -9.06 -0.60 -4.03
CA LEU A 35 -8.12 -0.74 -5.14
C LEU A 35 -8.53 0.11 -6.35
N TYR A 36 -9.77 -0.02 -6.79
CA TYR A 36 -10.21 0.61 -8.04
C TYR A 36 -10.44 2.12 -7.89
N CYS A 37 -11.01 2.55 -6.76
CA CYS A 37 -11.37 3.94 -6.54
C CYS A 37 -10.25 4.71 -5.84
N GLU A 38 -9.82 4.25 -4.66
CA GLU A 38 -8.98 5.05 -3.77
C GLU A 38 -7.49 4.96 -4.13
N VAL A 39 -6.95 3.75 -4.34
CA VAL A 39 -5.54 3.56 -4.77
C VAL A 39 -5.29 4.24 -6.11
N ARG A 40 -6.16 4.01 -7.09
CA ARG A 40 -6.06 4.65 -8.41
C ARG A 40 -6.12 6.18 -8.33
N ARG A 41 -7.02 6.73 -7.49
CA ARG A 41 -7.13 8.18 -7.28
C ARG A 41 -5.88 8.73 -6.62
N TRP A 42 -5.44 8.11 -5.53
CA TRP A 42 -4.24 8.53 -4.82
C TRP A 42 -3.01 8.51 -5.73
N ALA A 43 -2.79 7.42 -6.45
CA ALA A 43 -1.68 7.24 -7.36
C ALA A 43 -1.61 8.34 -8.43
N ARG A 44 -2.76 8.73 -9.00
CA ARG A 44 -2.84 9.87 -9.94
C ARG A 44 -2.45 11.19 -9.30
N MET A 45 -2.91 11.46 -8.08
CA MET A 45 -2.56 12.70 -7.38
C MET A 45 -1.08 12.74 -6.96
N ALA A 46 -0.48 11.59 -6.69
CA ALA A 46 0.93 11.44 -6.36
C ALA A 46 1.86 11.43 -7.60
N GLY A 47 1.30 11.26 -8.81
CA GLY A 47 2.06 11.13 -10.05
C GLY A 47 2.52 9.70 -10.37
N GLU A 48 2.12 8.71 -9.57
CA GLU A 48 2.45 7.29 -9.67
C GLU A 48 1.57 6.56 -10.69
N HIS A 49 1.72 6.91 -11.97
CA HIS A 49 0.85 6.42 -13.05
C HIS A 49 0.86 4.89 -13.20
N ARG A 50 2.04 4.26 -13.02
CA ARG A 50 2.18 2.80 -13.07
C ARG A 50 1.35 2.11 -12.00
N LEU A 51 1.31 2.68 -10.80
CA LEU A 51 0.55 2.16 -9.67
C LEU A 51 -0.97 2.31 -9.89
N ALA A 52 -1.38 3.41 -10.52
CA ALA A 52 -2.77 3.63 -10.93
C ALA A 52 -3.22 2.60 -11.99
N GLU A 53 -2.34 2.23 -12.92
CA GLU A 53 -2.60 1.20 -13.92
C GLU A 53 -2.63 -0.20 -13.31
N HIS A 54 -1.66 -0.54 -12.45
CA HIS A 54 -1.58 -1.83 -11.78
C HIS A 54 -2.83 -2.09 -10.91
N SER A 55 -3.22 -1.13 -10.07
CA SER A 55 -4.45 -1.22 -9.26
C SER A 55 -5.72 -1.37 -10.11
N SER A 56 -5.78 -0.72 -11.27
CA SER A 56 -6.91 -0.86 -12.21
C SER A 56 -6.90 -2.24 -12.88
N ALA A 57 -5.73 -2.74 -13.28
CA ALA A 57 -5.56 -4.02 -13.95
C ALA A 57 -5.97 -5.18 -13.04
N LEU A 58 -5.63 -5.10 -11.74
CA LEU A 58 -6.05 -6.07 -10.73
C LEU A 58 -7.56 -6.30 -10.73
N PHE A 59 -8.36 -5.25 -10.89
CA PHE A 59 -9.81 -5.37 -10.89
C PHE A 59 -10.39 -5.71 -12.28
N LEU A 60 -9.74 -5.25 -13.36
CA LEU A 60 -10.31 -5.31 -14.71
C LEU A 60 -9.87 -6.55 -15.54
N GLN A 61 -8.74 -7.18 -15.22
CA GLN A 61 -8.13 -8.22 -16.08
C GLN A 61 -8.71 -9.65 -15.90
N GLY A 62 -9.87 -9.79 -15.27
CA GLY A 62 -10.63 -11.04 -15.27
C GLY A 62 -10.63 -11.77 -13.92
N PRO A 63 -11.45 -12.83 -13.79
CA PRO A 63 -11.71 -13.45 -12.49
C PRO A 63 -10.42 -14.07 -11.94
N HIS A 64 -9.99 -13.59 -10.77
CA HIS A 64 -8.93 -14.25 -10.02
C HIS A 64 -9.30 -15.74 -9.83
N THR A 65 -8.35 -16.64 -10.07
CA THR A 65 -8.58 -18.10 -10.04
C THR A 65 -9.05 -18.57 -8.65
N GLY A 66 -8.81 -17.77 -7.61
CA GLY A 66 -9.41 -17.93 -6.30
C GLY A 66 -9.19 -16.74 -5.37
N ARG A 67 -9.88 -16.76 -4.22
CA ARG A 67 -9.78 -15.74 -3.16
C ARG A 67 -8.35 -15.54 -2.67
N GLU A 68 -7.60 -16.61 -2.47
CA GLU A 68 -6.23 -16.53 -1.94
C GLU A 68 -5.27 -15.85 -2.91
N GLU A 69 -5.42 -16.11 -4.22
CA GLU A 69 -4.60 -15.49 -5.25
C GLU A 69 -4.89 -13.98 -5.37
N PHE A 70 -6.17 -13.58 -5.27
CA PHE A 70 -6.53 -12.17 -5.18
C PHE A 70 -5.88 -11.49 -3.97
N LEU A 71 -5.97 -12.16 -2.82
CA LEU A 71 -5.44 -11.65 -1.57
C LEU A 71 -3.90 -11.51 -1.60
N ALA A 72 -3.19 -12.44 -2.24
CA ALA A 72 -1.76 -12.35 -2.46
C ALA A 72 -1.39 -11.15 -3.36
N GLN A 73 -2.14 -10.93 -4.45
CA GLN A 73 -1.93 -9.77 -5.31
C GLN A 73 -2.21 -8.43 -4.60
N VAL A 74 -3.18 -8.42 -3.67
CA VAL A 74 -3.41 -7.27 -2.79
C VAL A 74 -2.23 -7.04 -1.87
N ASP A 75 -1.65 -8.11 -1.31
CA ASP A 75 -0.47 -8.01 -0.45
C ASP A 75 0.73 -7.42 -1.21
N ASP A 76 0.96 -7.85 -2.47
CA ASP A 76 1.99 -7.29 -3.33
C ASP A 76 1.77 -5.80 -3.63
N LEU A 77 0.53 -5.40 -3.93
CA LEU A 77 0.21 -3.99 -4.19
C LEU A 77 0.38 -3.11 -2.94
N ILE A 78 0.07 -3.63 -1.75
CA ILE A 78 0.32 -2.92 -0.49
C ILE A 78 1.82 -2.62 -0.35
N VAL A 79 2.69 -3.58 -0.67
CA VAL A 79 4.15 -3.38 -0.66
C VAL A 79 4.58 -2.35 -1.71
N GLU A 80 4.00 -2.36 -2.90
CA GLU A 80 4.30 -1.35 -3.93
C GLU A 80 3.90 0.07 -3.47
N LEU A 81 2.73 0.22 -2.85
CA LEU A 81 2.23 1.48 -2.29
C LEU A 81 3.18 2.04 -1.22
N GLU A 82 3.67 1.17 -0.34
CA GLU A 82 4.61 1.54 0.73
C GLU A 82 5.94 2.04 0.16
N ASN A 83 6.45 1.36 -0.88
CA ASN A 83 7.71 1.71 -1.53
C ASN A 83 7.62 2.99 -2.38
N ALA A 84 6.44 3.28 -2.94
CA ALA A 84 6.20 4.49 -3.71
C ALA A 84 6.32 5.77 -2.86
N HIS A 85 6.22 5.68 -1.53
CA HIS A 85 6.40 6.83 -0.67
C HIS A 85 7.29 6.56 0.56
N PRO A 86 8.60 6.87 0.50
CA PRO A 86 9.54 6.59 1.59
C PRO A 86 9.24 7.33 2.91
N GLY A 87 8.35 8.33 2.90
CA GLY A 87 7.81 8.95 4.12
C GLY A 87 6.96 7.98 4.95
N TYR A 88 6.34 6.99 4.32
CA TYR A 88 5.59 5.93 4.97
C TYR A 88 6.49 5.02 5.82
N ALA A 89 7.61 4.54 5.27
CA ALA A 89 8.56 3.72 6.02
C ALA A 89 9.08 4.46 7.28
N ARG A 90 9.28 5.78 7.18
CA ARG A 90 9.63 6.63 8.33
C ARG A 90 8.51 6.72 9.36
N SER A 91 7.25 6.78 8.93
CA SER A 91 6.07 6.79 9.79
C SER A 91 5.86 5.43 10.48
N ALA A 92 6.01 4.32 9.75
CA ALA A 92 5.94 2.95 10.27
C ALA A 92 7.08 2.63 11.25
N LEU A 93 8.25 3.25 11.11
CA LEU A 93 9.33 3.19 12.11
C LEU A 93 8.96 3.88 13.43
N LEU A 94 8.09 4.89 13.40
CA LEU A 94 7.59 5.59 14.58
C LEU A 94 6.39 4.86 15.22
N ASP A 95 5.61 4.10 14.44
CA ASP A 95 4.49 3.28 14.92
C ASP A 95 4.70 1.77 14.61
N PRO A 96 5.38 1.02 15.50
CA PRO A 96 5.77 -0.37 15.24
C PRO A 96 4.58 -1.34 15.18
N ALA A 97 3.38 -0.93 15.61
CA ALA A 97 2.17 -1.73 15.50
C ALA A 97 1.59 -1.72 14.06
N ALA A 98 2.01 -0.77 13.23
CA ALA A 98 1.66 -0.68 11.82
C ALA A 98 2.61 -1.48 10.90
N ARG A 99 3.64 -2.13 11.44
CA ARG A 99 4.60 -2.93 10.66
C ARG A 99 3.96 -4.25 10.19
N PRO A 100 4.12 -4.66 8.92
CA PRO A 100 3.66 -5.98 8.49
C PRO A 100 4.37 -7.09 9.29
N PRO A 101 3.68 -8.18 9.65
CA PRO A 101 4.29 -9.32 10.34
C PRO A 101 5.23 -10.05 9.38
N GLY A 102 6.54 -9.77 9.44
CA GLY A 102 7.54 -10.51 8.66
C GLY A 102 8.83 -9.74 8.36
N GLU A 103 8.82 -8.42 8.43
CA GLU A 103 10.00 -7.65 8.03
C GLU A 103 10.93 -7.44 9.23
N SER A 104 11.97 -8.25 9.40
CA SER A 104 13.00 -8.03 10.43
C SER A 104 13.71 -6.69 10.15
N PRO A 105 13.99 -5.83 11.14
CA PRO A 105 14.66 -4.58 10.87
C PRO A 105 16.05 -4.91 10.33
N VAL A 106 16.29 -4.59 9.06
CA VAL A 106 17.61 -4.71 8.46
C VAL A 106 18.58 -3.98 9.37
N ALA A 107 19.48 -4.73 9.97
CA ALA A 107 20.48 -4.21 10.88
C ALA A 107 21.28 -3.16 10.11
N ALA A 108 21.11 -1.89 10.48
CA ALA A 108 22.04 -0.85 10.11
C ALA A 108 23.42 -1.28 10.61
N ARG A 109 24.22 -1.84 9.71
CA ARG A 109 25.64 -2.09 9.99
C ARG A 109 26.30 -0.71 10.08
N PRO A 110 26.96 -0.38 11.21
CA PRO A 110 27.78 0.81 11.24
C PRO A 110 28.92 0.63 10.23
N ALA A 111 29.17 1.68 9.45
CA ALA A 111 30.38 1.77 8.64
C ALA A 111 31.57 1.85 9.60
N GLU A 112 32.38 0.80 9.63
CA GLU A 112 33.69 0.83 10.28
C GLU A 112 34.77 0.77 9.21
N HIS A 113 35.67 1.77 9.34
CA HIS A 113 36.98 1.99 8.73
C HIS A 113 37.08 2.54 7.30
#